data_AF-A0A336NED6-F1
#
_entry.id   AF-A0A336NED6-F1
#
_cell.length_a   1.000
_cell.length_b   1.000
_cell.length_c   1.000
_cell.angle_alpha   90.00
_cell.angle_beta   90.00
_cell.angle_gamma   90.00
#
_symmetry.space_group_name_H-M   'P 1'
#
loop_
_entity.id
_entity.type
_entity.pdbx_description
1 polymer ?
#
loop_
_entity_poly.entity_id
_entity_poly.type
_entity_poly.pdbx_seq_one_letter_code
_entity_poly.pdbx_strand_id
1 'polypeptide(L)'
;MPLPYHTHIFKLEPATKKEVKEGVLNSKALAPVSVGSAAAYEVEYFATAAQGKKADDAVAKRDIGALAYKDKVTINDIEVSGEAHENTILSGAGWVKISPLGIGDMKAAIYDPDNVGSNAFSMENMHEGPTKKILTTEERSKLRWLSATQPTIEKWYKGSEGVYYPISPVDLKNTISYFVGLKSFGMSKSVYDPDKIEKDAFDMENMKEGNTHLILTPQERAQIAKIDKIEDVAQHAQESAQQGLYAASEAKSIGSAALNTAKDAQDHAVDAKNTAESAQKTGDRAQAVASVAQETADSVQKKVDLIQPLAKQDWIDGTKTVDALISPAKLMASIKANSSNSSGGGNNGGGVSKPVEILMTESGDIPLPAGITSDTDIEVWAWGGGGGGVKDGGGGGGQCVHVKMKGSDLDKLKTAYIGRGGKGNDSNILCNGGKTIIKGLVTAEGGYSVSMIFVNFGGKGGDGGGNREGISGESFIFSGGNGGGSGVDGKRAGTGGSSFLGGGGGGGGQCKGSIMGQGGESYKGGNGGRGGKECGGGGGGYFDGKSGGDKIGGDGGDGAVLIKVYL
;
A
#
# COMPACT_ATOMS: atom_id res chain seq x y z
N MET A 1 -148.34 -74.78 67.02
CA MET A 1 -147.08 -75.24 66.40
C MET A 1 -146.54 -74.11 65.53
N PRO A 2 -145.37 -73.50 65.82
CA PRO A 2 -144.72 -72.55 64.91
C PRO A 2 -143.70 -73.27 64.01
N LEU A 3 -143.71 -72.92 62.73
CA LEU A 3 -142.78 -73.38 61.69
C LEU A 3 -141.39 -72.74 61.87
N PRO A 4 -140.28 -73.47 61.70
CA PRO A 4 -138.93 -72.91 61.78
C PRO A 4 -138.58 -72.10 60.52
N TYR A 5 -138.06 -70.88 60.71
CA TYR A 5 -137.39 -70.11 59.67
C TYR A 5 -135.91 -70.50 59.60
N HIS A 6 -135.38 -70.65 58.39
CA HIS A 6 -133.94 -70.81 58.15
C HIS A 6 -133.42 -69.58 57.40
N THR A 7 -132.45 -68.88 57.97
CA THR A 7 -131.71 -67.81 57.30
C THR A 7 -130.49 -68.42 56.61
N HIS A 8 -130.36 -68.25 55.29
CA HIS A 8 -129.14 -68.58 54.56
C HIS A 8 -128.28 -67.33 54.42
N ILE A 9 -127.05 -67.38 54.95
CA ILE A 9 -126.02 -66.36 54.71
C ILE A 9 -125.14 -66.86 53.57
N PHE A 10 -125.19 -66.19 52.43
CA PHE A 10 -124.23 -66.42 51.34
C PHE A 10 -122.97 -65.59 51.60
N LYS A 11 -121.83 -66.24 51.87
CA LYS A 11 -120.52 -65.58 51.91
C LYS A 11 -119.87 -65.70 50.54
N LEU A 12 -119.57 -64.56 49.90
CA LEU A 12 -118.70 -64.50 48.73
C LEU A 12 -117.28 -64.23 49.21
N GLU A 13 -116.32 -65.06 48.81
CA GLU A 13 -114.92 -64.86 49.17
C GLU A 13 -114.28 -63.73 48.34
N PRO A 14 -113.40 -62.91 48.95
CA PRO A 14 -112.62 -61.92 48.21
C PRO A 14 -111.60 -62.60 47.29
N ALA A 15 -111.36 -62.00 46.13
CA ALA A 15 -110.29 -62.43 45.23
C ALA A 15 -108.90 -62.17 45.85
N THR A 16 -107.93 -63.02 45.57
CA THR A 16 -106.52 -62.78 45.91
C THR A 16 -105.86 -61.88 44.86
N LYS A 17 -104.75 -61.21 45.19
CA LYS A 17 -103.98 -60.37 44.24
C LYS A 17 -103.58 -61.11 42.96
N LYS A 18 -103.29 -62.42 43.07
CA LYS A 18 -102.92 -63.25 41.92
C LYS A 18 -104.14 -63.50 41.01
N GLU A 19 -105.28 -63.82 41.60
CA GLU A 19 -106.55 -64.04 40.86
C GLU A 19 -107.03 -62.75 40.16
N VAL A 20 -106.85 -61.58 40.77
CA VAL A 20 -107.15 -60.28 40.13
C VAL A 20 -106.23 -60.02 38.93
N LYS A 21 -104.94 -60.37 39.04
CA LYS A 21 -103.98 -60.20 37.94
C LYS A 21 -104.27 -61.13 36.76
N GLU A 22 -104.76 -62.34 37.03
CA GLU A 22 -105.09 -63.33 36.02
C GLU A 22 -106.46 -63.06 35.37
N GLY A 23 -107.42 -62.47 36.10
CA GLY A 23 -108.67 -61.93 35.54
C GLY A 23 -109.69 -62.97 35.07
N VAL A 24 -109.56 -64.24 35.49
CA VAL A 24 -110.28 -65.38 34.88
C VAL A 24 -111.50 -65.88 35.68
N LEU A 25 -111.75 -65.37 36.90
CA LEU A 25 -112.80 -65.86 37.80
C LEU A 25 -113.86 -64.79 38.08
N ASN A 26 -115.13 -65.09 37.76
CA ASN A 26 -116.29 -64.22 38.03
C ASN A 26 -117.05 -64.58 39.33
N SER A 27 -116.59 -65.58 40.07
CA SER A 27 -117.24 -66.11 41.27
C SER A 27 -116.72 -65.52 42.58
N LYS A 28 -115.86 -64.50 42.54
CA LYS A 28 -115.26 -63.83 43.70
C LYS A 28 -115.40 -62.32 43.61
N ALA A 29 -115.50 -61.65 44.76
CA ALA A 29 -115.64 -60.20 44.81
C ALA A 29 -114.27 -59.51 44.81
N LEU A 30 -114.15 -58.39 44.10
CA LEU A 30 -113.00 -57.50 44.23
C LEU A 30 -113.09 -56.78 45.59
N ALA A 31 -112.17 -57.09 46.50
CA ALA A 31 -112.06 -56.42 47.79
C ALA A 31 -110.79 -55.55 47.86
N PRO A 32 -110.73 -54.54 48.74
CA PRO A 32 -109.53 -53.69 48.91
C PRO A 32 -108.23 -54.47 49.16
N VAL A 33 -108.31 -55.61 49.85
CA VAL A 33 -107.15 -56.52 50.07
C VAL A 33 -106.60 -57.14 48.78
N SER A 34 -107.42 -57.16 47.72
CA SER A 34 -107.16 -57.81 46.44
C SER A 34 -106.41 -56.89 45.46
N VAL A 35 -106.34 -55.58 45.75
CA VAL A 35 -105.69 -54.58 44.90
C VAL A 35 -104.48 -53.96 45.62
N GLY A 36 -103.47 -53.52 44.85
CA GLY A 36 -102.28 -52.86 45.41
C GLY A 36 -102.58 -51.43 45.87
N SER A 37 -101.63 -50.79 46.57
CA SER A 37 -101.76 -49.39 47.01
C SER A 37 -102.04 -48.42 45.85
N ALA A 38 -101.60 -48.76 44.63
CA ALA A 38 -101.87 -47.95 43.45
C ALA A 38 -103.35 -47.81 43.09
N ALA A 39 -104.20 -48.75 43.48
CA ALA A 39 -105.65 -48.67 43.25
C ALA A 39 -106.38 -47.72 44.21
N ALA A 40 -105.68 -47.17 45.22
CA ALA A 40 -106.22 -46.22 46.19
C ALA A 40 -105.92 -44.75 45.82
N TYR A 41 -105.14 -44.49 44.76
CA TYR A 41 -104.78 -43.15 44.32
C TYR A 41 -105.31 -42.90 42.91
N GLU A 42 -105.73 -41.65 42.64
CA GLU A 42 -106.09 -41.24 41.29
C GLU A 42 -104.86 -41.27 40.38
N VAL A 43 -105.10 -41.48 39.08
CA VAL A 43 -104.03 -41.60 38.06
C VAL A 43 -103.10 -40.37 38.06
N GLU A 44 -103.62 -39.21 38.44
CA GLU A 44 -102.89 -37.94 38.54
C GLU A 44 -101.79 -37.92 39.62
N TYR A 45 -101.83 -38.85 40.59
CA TYR A 45 -100.80 -38.98 41.61
C TYR A 45 -99.50 -39.60 41.06
N PHE A 46 -99.57 -40.28 39.90
CA PHE A 46 -98.43 -40.95 39.30
C PHE A 46 -97.76 -40.06 38.24
N ALA A 47 -96.42 -40.06 38.22
CA ALA A 47 -95.67 -39.35 37.21
C ALA A 47 -95.99 -39.89 35.81
N THR A 48 -96.25 -38.98 34.87
CA THR A 48 -96.43 -39.31 33.45
C THR A 48 -95.12 -39.80 32.83
N ALA A 49 -95.20 -40.56 31.74
CA ALA A 49 -94.02 -40.99 30.99
C ALA A 49 -93.12 -39.82 30.54
N ALA A 50 -93.72 -38.67 30.21
CA ALA A 50 -92.99 -37.46 29.85
C ALA A 50 -92.22 -36.85 31.04
N GLN A 51 -92.78 -36.91 32.26
CA GLN A 51 -92.09 -36.51 33.48
C GLN A 51 -90.95 -37.46 33.84
N GLY A 52 -91.14 -38.78 33.62
CA GLY A 52 -90.07 -39.76 33.77
C GLY A 52 -88.88 -39.48 32.84
N LYS A 53 -89.14 -39.23 31.56
CA LYS A 53 -88.08 -38.90 30.59
C LYS A 53 -87.31 -37.62 30.95
N LYS A 54 -88.02 -36.58 31.43
CA LYS A 54 -87.36 -35.36 31.93
C LYS A 54 -86.50 -35.60 33.17
N ALA A 55 -86.84 -36.59 34.00
CA ALA A 55 -86.03 -36.97 35.15
C ALA A 55 -84.79 -37.78 34.73
N ASP A 56 -84.90 -38.63 33.71
CA ASP A 56 -83.76 -39.39 33.15
C ASP A 56 -82.74 -38.48 32.44
N ASP A 57 -83.21 -37.42 31.77
CA ASP A 57 -82.37 -36.43 31.07
C ASP A 57 -81.83 -35.33 32.01
N ALA A 58 -82.26 -35.28 33.28
CA ALA A 58 -81.81 -34.27 34.23
C ALA A 58 -80.39 -34.57 34.74
N VAL A 59 -79.50 -33.58 34.67
CA VAL A 59 -78.16 -33.70 35.25
C VAL A 59 -78.28 -33.87 36.76
N ALA A 60 -77.80 -34.99 37.30
CA ALA A 60 -77.83 -35.23 38.74
C ALA A 60 -76.78 -34.36 39.43
N LYS A 61 -77.05 -33.93 40.67
CA LYS A 61 -76.14 -33.09 41.48
C LYS A 61 -74.73 -33.68 41.60
N ARG A 62 -74.59 -35.01 41.55
CA ARG A 62 -73.29 -35.71 41.61
C ARG A 62 -72.45 -35.52 40.34
N ASP A 63 -73.09 -35.21 39.20
CA ASP A 63 -72.44 -35.10 37.89
C ASP A 63 -71.98 -33.66 37.61
N ILE A 64 -72.23 -32.72 38.54
CA ILE A 64 -71.81 -31.32 38.47
C ILE A 64 -70.72 -31.07 39.52
N GLY A 65 -69.56 -30.59 39.09
CA GLY A 65 -68.44 -30.27 39.99
C GLY A 65 -68.79 -29.16 41.00
N ALA A 66 -68.19 -29.20 42.19
CA ALA A 66 -68.46 -28.27 43.28
C ALA A 66 -68.30 -26.78 42.91
N LEU A 67 -67.45 -26.47 41.93
CA LEU A 67 -67.23 -25.12 41.41
C LEU A 67 -68.45 -24.51 40.71
N ALA A 68 -69.28 -25.32 40.07
CA ALA A 68 -70.45 -24.83 39.33
C ALA A 68 -71.55 -24.28 40.26
N TYR A 69 -71.42 -24.48 41.58
CA TYR A 69 -72.31 -23.93 42.61
C TYR A 69 -71.77 -22.64 43.25
N LYS A 70 -70.65 -22.08 42.76
CA LYS A 70 -70.05 -20.85 43.30
C LYS A 70 -70.23 -19.68 42.33
N ASP A 71 -70.72 -18.56 42.84
CA ASP A 71 -70.83 -17.30 42.07
C ASP A 71 -69.47 -16.65 41.78
N LYS A 72 -68.47 -16.94 42.62
CA LYS A 72 -67.09 -16.48 42.48
C LYS A 72 -66.14 -17.61 42.86
N VAL A 73 -65.14 -17.83 42.01
CA VAL A 73 -64.06 -18.80 42.22
C VAL A 73 -62.86 -18.05 42.80
N THR A 74 -62.36 -18.50 43.96
CA THR A 74 -61.13 -17.96 44.57
C THR A 74 -59.93 -18.80 44.18
N ILE A 75 -58.72 -18.31 44.43
CA ILE A 75 -57.47 -19.05 44.19
C ILE A 75 -57.47 -20.41 44.89
N ASN A 76 -58.02 -20.50 46.10
CA ASN A 76 -58.11 -21.75 46.86
C ASN A 76 -59.06 -22.78 46.26
N ASP A 77 -59.94 -22.36 45.35
CA ASP A 77 -60.90 -23.23 44.68
C ASP A 77 -60.34 -23.89 43.42
N ILE A 78 -59.14 -23.46 42.99
CA ILE A 78 -58.46 -23.96 41.79
C ILE A 78 -57.32 -24.87 42.24
N GLU A 79 -57.50 -26.19 42.09
CA GLU A 79 -56.45 -27.16 42.34
C GLU A 79 -55.44 -27.15 41.18
N VAL A 80 -54.29 -26.52 41.41
CA VAL A 80 -53.17 -26.45 40.46
C VAL A 80 -51.87 -26.84 41.14
N SER A 81 -50.93 -27.40 40.37
CA SER A 81 -49.58 -27.68 40.86
C SER A 81 -48.78 -26.40 41.12
N GLY A 82 -48.08 -26.32 42.26
CA GLY A 82 -47.23 -25.19 42.68
C GLY A 82 -47.80 -24.38 43.84
N GLU A 83 -47.01 -23.47 44.42
CA GLU A 83 -47.45 -22.56 45.49
C GLU A 83 -47.69 -21.16 44.95
N ALA A 84 -48.78 -20.52 45.38
CA ALA A 84 -49.06 -19.12 45.05
C ALA A 84 -48.11 -18.19 45.83
N HIS A 85 -47.37 -17.36 45.11
CA HIS A 85 -46.50 -16.32 45.66
C HIS A 85 -46.78 -14.96 45.00
N GLU A 86 -46.29 -13.88 45.61
CA GLU A 86 -46.39 -12.49 45.09
C GLU A 86 -45.87 -12.28 43.65
N ASN A 87 -45.05 -13.21 43.14
CA ASN A 87 -44.43 -13.14 41.82
C ASN A 87 -44.79 -14.32 40.90
N THR A 88 -45.94 -14.96 41.12
CA THR A 88 -46.44 -16.04 40.27
C THR A 88 -47.73 -15.66 39.55
N ILE A 89 -47.88 -16.07 38.29
CA ILE A 89 -49.15 -15.98 37.55
C ILE A 89 -49.75 -17.38 37.33
N LEU A 90 -51.08 -17.46 37.29
CA LEU A 90 -51.79 -18.70 36.99
C LEU A 90 -51.81 -18.92 35.47
N SER A 91 -51.26 -20.04 35.02
CA SER A 91 -51.28 -20.47 33.62
C SER A 91 -51.93 -21.85 33.49
N GLY A 92 -52.15 -22.32 32.25
CA GLY A 92 -52.61 -23.68 31.99
C GLY A 92 -51.68 -24.80 32.52
N ALA A 93 -50.46 -24.45 32.94
CA ALA A 93 -49.49 -25.37 33.56
C ALA A 93 -49.37 -25.21 35.10
N GLY A 94 -50.24 -24.41 35.73
CA GLY A 94 -50.21 -24.11 37.16
C GLY A 94 -49.56 -22.75 37.49
N TRP A 95 -49.09 -22.59 38.74
CA TRP A 95 -48.44 -21.36 39.20
C TRP A 95 -47.04 -21.23 38.61
N VAL A 96 -46.85 -20.25 37.70
CA VAL A 96 -45.57 -19.99 37.03
C VAL A 96 -44.90 -18.78 37.66
N LYS A 97 -43.67 -18.98 38.17
CA LYS A 97 -42.83 -17.91 38.73
C LYS A 97 -42.29 -17.05 37.59
N ILE A 98 -42.60 -15.75 37.61
CA ILE A 98 -42.03 -14.81 36.65
C ILE A 98 -40.69 -14.34 37.19
N SER A 99 -39.61 -14.54 36.43
CA SER A 99 -38.28 -14.04 36.79
C SER A 99 -38.28 -12.50 36.86
N PRO A 100 -37.70 -11.87 37.91
CA PRO A 100 -37.69 -10.41 38.08
C PRO A 100 -36.91 -9.64 37.00
N LEU A 101 -36.19 -10.32 36.11
CA LEU A 101 -35.40 -9.73 35.02
C LEU A 101 -36.17 -9.52 33.72
N GLY A 102 -37.43 -9.95 33.63
CA GLY A 102 -38.20 -9.98 32.37
C GLY A 102 -39.43 -9.07 32.31
N ILE A 103 -39.70 -8.29 33.34
CA ILE A 103 -40.84 -7.39 33.41
C ILE A 103 -40.32 -6.02 33.86
N GLY A 104 -40.05 -5.14 32.89
CA GLY A 104 -39.93 -3.71 33.18
C GLY A 104 -41.17 -3.18 33.92
N ASP A 105 -41.11 -1.97 34.45
CA ASP A 105 -41.95 -1.35 35.51
C ASP A 105 -43.48 -1.26 35.29
N MET A 106 -44.12 -2.21 34.61
CA MET A 106 -45.57 -2.34 34.48
C MET A 106 -46.26 -2.82 35.78
N LYS A 107 -45.61 -2.75 36.94
CA LYS A 107 -46.21 -3.05 38.25
C LYS A 107 -46.49 -1.80 39.11
N ALA A 108 -46.04 -0.61 38.72
CA ALA A 108 -46.31 0.61 39.49
C ALA A 108 -47.52 1.37 38.92
N ALA A 109 -48.55 1.59 39.75
CA ALA A 109 -49.71 2.42 39.38
C ALA A 109 -49.36 3.92 39.22
N ILE A 110 -48.17 4.33 39.65
CA ILE A 110 -47.62 5.69 39.52
C ILE A 110 -46.17 5.55 39.08
N TYR A 111 -45.86 6.10 37.90
CA TYR A 111 -44.51 6.15 37.35
C TYR A 111 -43.68 7.20 38.13
N ASP A 112 -42.61 6.76 38.80
CA ASP A 112 -41.63 7.61 39.47
C ASP A 112 -40.38 7.75 38.57
N PRO A 113 -40.16 8.91 37.93
CA PRO A 113 -39.05 9.12 37.00
C PRO A 113 -37.67 9.18 37.67
N ASP A 114 -37.61 9.34 39.00
CA ASP A 114 -36.36 9.56 39.73
C ASP A 114 -35.78 8.27 40.35
N ASN A 115 -36.52 7.15 40.27
CA ASN A 115 -36.12 5.87 40.89
C ASN A 115 -36.40 4.65 40.00
N VAL A 116 -35.99 4.73 38.73
CA VAL A 116 -36.10 3.66 37.72
C VAL A 116 -34.77 2.92 37.59
N GLY A 117 -34.75 1.60 37.80
CA GLY A 117 -33.54 0.77 37.62
C GLY A 117 -33.03 0.76 36.17
N SER A 118 -33.90 1.09 35.21
CA SER A 118 -33.62 1.44 33.83
C SER A 118 -34.85 2.19 33.27
N ASN A 119 -34.70 3.46 32.88
CA ASN A 119 -35.82 4.25 32.36
C ASN A 119 -36.39 3.59 31.09
N ALA A 120 -37.68 3.23 31.10
CA ALA A 120 -38.38 2.63 29.95
C ALA A 120 -38.48 3.58 28.75
N PHE A 121 -38.25 4.87 28.96
CA PHE A 121 -38.12 5.93 27.95
C PHE A 121 -36.67 6.36 27.71
N SER A 122 -35.68 5.61 28.20
CA SER A 122 -34.28 5.83 27.84
C SER A 122 -34.08 5.53 26.37
N MET A 123 -33.51 6.48 25.62
CA MET A 123 -33.14 6.30 24.22
C MET A 123 -32.13 5.17 24.02
N GLU A 124 -31.33 4.85 25.05
CA GLU A 124 -30.38 3.72 25.04
C GLU A 124 -31.08 2.36 25.01
N ASN A 125 -32.38 2.30 25.38
CA ASN A 125 -33.19 1.08 25.38
C ASN A 125 -34.10 0.97 24.13
N MET A 126 -34.01 1.91 23.18
CA MET A 126 -34.84 1.91 21.97
C MET A 126 -34.16 1.17 20.82
N HIS A 127 -34.95 0.37 20.08
CA HIS A 127 -34.50 -0.34 18.88
C HIS A 127 -34.75 0.51 17.63
N GLU A 128 -33.71 0.79 16.83
CA GLU A 128 -33.82 1.62 15.62
C GLU A 128 -34.61 0.93 14.51
N GLY A 129 -35.46 1.69 13.82
CA GLY A 129 -36.21 1.22 12.66
C GLY A 129 -35.44 1.43 11.34
N PRO A 130 -35.86 0.79 10.24
CA PRO A 130 -35.15 0.86 8.95
C PRO A 130 -35.10 2.27 8.31
N THR A 131 -35.92 3.21 8.79
CA THR A 131 -36.04 4.57 8.23
C THR A 131 -35.83 5.69 9.27
N LYS A 132 -35.60 5.36 10.54
CA LYS A 132 -35.40 6.34 11.63
C LYS A 132 -34.35 5.80 12.60
N LYS A 133 -33.21 6.49 12.70
CA LYS A 133 -32.05 6.11 13.52
C LYS A 133 -31.77 7.15 14.60
N ILE A 134 -31.23 6.69 15.72
CA ILE A 134 -30.80 7.52 16.85
C ILE A 134 -29.30 7.76 16.66
N LEU A 135 -28.91 9.00 16.35
CA LEU A 135 -27.51 9.31 16.07
C LEU A 135 -26.60 9.05 17.27
N THR A 136 -25.49 8.37 17.02
CA THR A 136 -24.40 8.12 17.97
C THR A 136 -23.66 9.41 18.33
N THR A 137 -22.91 9.39 19.43
CA THR A 137 -22.11 10.55 19.90
C THR A 137 -21.08 11.03 18.86
N GLU A 138 -20.55 10.12 18.04
CA GLU A 138 -19.61 10.44 16.95
C GLU A 138 -20.31 11.10 15.77
N GLU A 139 -21.50 10.61 15.38
CA GLU A 139 -22.31 11.24 14.33
C GLU A 139 -22.80 12.63 14.75
N ARG A 140 -23.12 12.83 16.04
CA ARG A 140 -23.41 14.17 16.60
C ARG A 140 -22.21 15.11 16.58
N SER A 141 -21.00 14.58 16.76
CA SER A 141 -19.76 15.38 16.66
C SER A 141 -19.46 15.83 15.23
N LYS A 142 -19.79 15.00 14.23
CA LYS A 142 -19.70 15.38 12.80
C LYS A 142 -20.71 16.48 12.42
N LEU A 143 -21.92 16.46 13.01
CA LEU A 143 -22.94 17.49 12.79
C LEU A 143 -22.69 18.80 13.57
N ARG A 144 -21.78 18.80 14.55
CA ARG A 144 -21.48 19.97 15.39
C ARG A 144 -20.95 21.18 14.60
N TRP A 145 -20.45 20.93 13.39
CA TRP A 145 -19.95 21.92 12.43
C TRP A 145 -21.07 22.77 11.81
N LEU A 146 -22.35 22.35 11.97
CA LEU A 146 -23.55 23.06 11.50
C LEU A 146 -24.21 23.94 12.59
N SER A 147 -23.64 24.04 13.80
CA SER A 147 -24.28 24.83 14.87
C SER A 147 -24.25 26.34 14.55
N ALA A 148 -25.36 27.04 14.81
CA ALA A 148 -25.54 28.48 14.59
C ALA A 148 -24.55 29.40 15.35
N THR A 149 -23.62 28.84 16.11
CA THR A 149 -22.60 29.56 16.90
C THR A 149 -21.20 29.57 16.27
N GLN A 150 -21.03 29.05 15.06
CA GLN A 150 -19.83 29.31 14.26
C GLN A 150 -20.19 29.94 12.90
N PRO A 151 -19.47 31.01 12.47
CA PRO A 151 -19.78 31.70 11.24
C PRO A 151 -19.35 30.87 10.03
N THR A 152 -20.31 30.29 9.31
CA THR A 152 -20.09 29.84 7.93
C THR A 152 -20.16 31.05 6.98
N ILE A 153 -19.23 31.08 6.02
CA ILE A 153 -18.82 32.21 5.16
C ILE A 153 -19.91 32.90 4.30
N GLU A 154 -21.19 32.52 4.37
CA GLU A 154 -22.20 32.96 3.41
C GLU A 154 -23.39 33.70 4.03
N LYS A 155 -23.15 34.92 4.52
CA LYS A 155 -24.19 35.96 4.50
C LYS A 155 -23.56 37.32 4.17
N TRP A 156 -23.09 37.47 2.94
CA TRP A 156 -22.67 38.76 2.39
C TRP A 156 -23.76 39.29 1.48
N TYR A 157 -24.51 40.29 1.96
CA TYR A 157 -25.39 41.08 1.08
C TYR A 157 -24.51 42.05 0.26
N LYS A 158 -24.70 42.08 -1.06
CA LYS A 158 -23.87 42.87 -1.98
C LYS A 158 -24.37 44.31 -2.03
N GLY A 159 -23.70 45.23 -1.33
CA GLY A 159 -23.85 46.68 -1.51
C GLY A 159 -22.94 47.21 -2.62
N SER A 160 -23.35 48.29 -3.28
CA SER A 160 -22.75 48.84 -4.51
C SER A 160 -21.36 49.48 -4.38
N GLU A 161 -20.71 49.43 -3.21
CA GLU A 161 -19.44 50.12 -2.96
C GLU A 161 -18.28 49.19 -2.58
N GLY A 162 -18.47 47.86 -2.62
CA GLY A 162 -17.35 46.91 -2.57
C GLY A 162 -16.55 46.86 -1.25
N VAL A 163 -17.04 47.45 -0.15
CA VAL A 163 -16.42 47.39 1.19
C VAL A 163 -17.36 46.70 2.18
N TYR A 164 -16.81 45.81 2.98
CA TYR A 164 -17.49 44.99 3.98
C TYR A 164 -17.57 45.69 5.35
N TYR A 165 -18.76 45.85 5.91
CA TYR A 165 -18.95 46.35 7.29
C TYR A 165 -19.74 45.34 8.16
N PRO A 166 -19.35 45.14 9.43
CA PRO A 166 -20.14 44.37 10.39
C PRO A 166 -21.39 45.17 10.80
N ILE A 167 -22.54 44.49 10.87
CA ILE A 167 -23.81 45.03 11.38
C ILE A 167 -23.57 45.56 12.80
N SER A 168 -23.96 46.81 13.07
CA SER A 168 -23.76 47.47 14.35
C SER A 168 -24.52 46.76 15.48
N PRO A 169 -23.93 46.61 16.69
CA PRO A 169 -24.58 46.02 17.88
C PRO A 169 -25.90 46.69 18.29
N VAL A 170 -26.18 47.90 17.80
CA VAL A 170 -27.39 48.66 18.13
C VAL A 170 -28.64 48.02 17.51
N ASP A 171 -28.53 47.42 16.32
CA ASP A 171 -29.69 46.83 15.64
C ASP A 171 -30.08 45.47 16.23
N LEU A 172 -29.14 44.73 16.82
CA LEU A 172 -29.40 43.45 17.50
C LEU A 172 -30.16 43.64 18.81
N LYS A 173 -29.99 44.79 19.48
CA LYS A 173 -30.56 45.08 20.80
C LYS A 173 -32.06 45.39 20.76
N ASN A 174 -32.54 45.90 19.62
CA ASN A 174 -33.95 46.26 19.44
C ASN A 174 -34.86 45.05 19.15
N THR A 175 -34.32 43.96 18.58
CA THR A 175 -35.11 42.74 18.29
C THR A 175 -35.33 41.86 19.54
N ILE A 176 -34.37 41.84 20.48
CA ILE A 176 -34.46 41.02 21.70
C ILE A 176 -35.49 41.60 22.69
N SER A 177 -35.73 42.92 22.66
CA SER A 177 -36.68 43.57 23.58
C SER A 177 -38.15 43.27 23.27
N TYR A 178 -38.46 42.62 22.14
CA TYR A 178 -39.85 42.30 21.76
C TYR A 178 -40.39 41.02 22.43
N PHE A 179 -39.54 40.11 22.93
CA PHE A 179 -39.97 38.80 23.43
C PHE A 179 -40.08 38.66 24.96
N VAL A 180 -39.71 39.69 25.73
CA VAL A 180 -39.74 39.64 27.21
C VAL A 180 -41.10 40.09 27.78
N GLY A 181 -42.06 40.46 26.93
CA GLY A 181 -43.27 41.18 27.34
C GLY A 181 -44.54 40.37 27.62
N LEU A 182 -44.58 39.03 27.53
CA LEU A 182 -45.84 38.29 27.69
C LEU A 182 -45.85 37.33 28.89
N LYS A 183 -46.73 37.72 29.83
CA LYS A 183 -47.07 37.10 31.12
C LYS A 183 -47.28 35.59 31.08
N SER A 184 -46.78 34.93 32.12
CA SER A 184 -47.17 33.59 32.57
C SER A 184 -48.70 33.48 32.68
N PHE A 185 -49.29 32.58 31.90
CA PHE A 185 -50.62 32.02 32.19
C PHE A 185 -50.42 30.65 32.83
N GLY A 186 -50.77 30.56 34.12
CA GLY A 186 -50.78 29.30 34.86
C GLY A 186 -51.77 28.30 34.26
N MET A 187 -51.35 27.05 34.12
CA MET A 187 -52.23 25.97 33.70
C MET A 187 -53.09 25.52 34.88
N SER A 188 -54.38 25.80 34.81
CA SER A 188 -55.40 25.16 35.62
C SER A 188 -55.63 23.72 35.14
N LYS A 189 -55.88 22.88 36.14
CA LYS A 189 -56.15 21.44 36.08
C LYS A 189 -57.51 21.16 35.45
N SER A 190 -57.56 20.57 34.27
CA SER A 190 -58.74 19.90 33.70
C SER A 190 -58.28 18.63 32.98
N VAL A 191 -58.26 17.50 33.69
CA VAL A 191 -59.17 16.36 33.47
C VAL A 191 -59.18 15.89 32.01
N TYR A 192 -58.47 14.79 31.77
CA TYR A 192 -58.44 14.04 30.52
C TYR A 192 -59.77 13.28 30.35
N ASP A 193 -60.47 13.56 29.26
CA ASP A 193 -61.70 12.89 28.83
C ASP A 193 -61.39 12.13 27.52
N PRO A 194 -61.37 10.78 27.53
CA PRO A 194 -60.94 9.96 26.40
C PRO A 194 -61.91 9.96 25.21
N ASP A 195 -63.12 10.51 25.34
CA ASP A 195 -64.16 10.44 24.29
C ASP A 195 -64.16 11.67 23.34
N LYS A 196 -63.18 12.59 23.46
CA LYS A 196 -63.05 13.78 22.58
C LYS A 196 -61.64 14.01 22.06
N ILE A 197 -61.12 13.11 21.21
CA ILE A 197 -59.85 13.33 20.53
C ILE A 197 -60.06 13.28 19.02
N GLU A 198 -60.14 14.46 18.37
CA GLU A 198 -60.14 14.58 16.90
C GLU A 198 -58.72 14.57 16.28
N LYS A 199 -57.64 14.53 17.07
CA LYS A 199 -56.26 14.37 16.56
C LYS A 199 -55.37 13.61 17.52
N ASP A 200 -54.66 12.62 16.98
CA ASP A 200 -53.74 11.74 17.70
C ASP A 200 -52.73 12.56 18.55
N ALA A 201 -52.69 12.26 19.85
CA ALA A 201 -51.76 12.90 20.79
C ALA A 201 -50.29 12.48 20.54
N PHE A 202 -50.08 11.48 19.69
CA PHE A 202 -48.78 11.01 19.20
C PHE A 202 -48.45 11.54 17.80
N ASP A 203 -49.28 12.44 17.23
CA ASP A 203 -49.00 13.07 15.94
C ASP A 203 -47.86 14.08 16.06
N MET A 204 -46.82 13.95 15.23
CA MET A 204 -45.60 14.76 15.34
C MET A 204 -45.84 16.25 15.06
N GLU A 205 -46.91 16.60 14.33
CA GLU A 205 -47.36 17.98 14.09
C GLU A 205 -47.79 18.70 15.38
N ASN A 206 -48.14 17.94 16.44
CA ASN A 206 -48.55 18.46 17.75
C ASN A 206 -47.39 18.50 18.76
N MET A 207 -46.18 18.07 18.38
CA MET A 207 -44.99 18.08 19.24
C MET A 207 -44.24 19.42 19.15
N LYS A 208 -43.97 20.03 20.30
CA LYS A 208 -43.22 21.29 20.39
C LYS A 208 -41.73 21.00 20.55
N GLU A 209 -40.91 21.47 19.63
CA GLU A 209 -39.45 21.29 19.71
C GLU A 209 -38.87 21.96 20.97
N GLY A 210 -37.96 21.25 21.64
CA GLY A 210 -37.23 21.77 22.79
C GLY A 210 -35.97 22.54 22.37
N ASN A 211 -35.46 23.42 23.23
CA ASN A 211 -34.33 24.32 22.95
C ASN A 211 -33.00 23.64 22.56
N THR A 212 -32.91 22.31 22.63
CA THR A 212 -31.69 21.55 22.40
C THR A 212 -31.81 20.48 21.29
N HIS A 213 -33.03 20.15 20.84
CA HIS A 213 -33.29 19.06 19.91
C HIS A 213 -34.35 19.51 18.89
N LEU A 214 -33.90 19.76 17.66
CA LEU A 214 -34.73 20.23 16.52
C LEU A 214 -35.01 19.05 15.57
N ILE A 215 -36.21 19.00 14.99
CA ILE A 215 -36.63 18.00 14.01
C ILE A 215 -36.46 18.61 12.62
N LEU A 216 -35.54 18.06 11.81
CA LEU A 216 -35.30 18.59 10.47
C LEU A 216 -36.56 18.50 9.60
N THR A 217 -36.94 19.63 9.03
CA THR A 217 -38.04 19.77 8.07
C THR A 217 -37.74 19.02 6.76
N PRO A 218 -38.76 18.65 5.99
CA PRO A 218 -38.58 18.09 4.65
C PRO A 218 -37.73 18.99 3.73
N GLN A 219 -37.82 20.33 3.85
CA GLN A 219 -37.00 21.24 3.07
C GLN A 219 -35.52 21.18 3.46
N GLU A 220 -35.20 21.09 4.74
CA GLU A 220 -33.81 20.98 5.22
C GLU A 220 -33.17 19.65 4.79
N ARG A 221 -33.93 18.54 4.83
CA ARG A 221 -33.47 17.25 4.29
C ARG A 221 -33.20 17.33 2.77
N ALA A 222 -34.03 18.03 2.02
CA ALA A 222 -33.82 18.24 0.59
C ALA A 222 -32.60 19.13 0.29
N GLN A 223 -32.21 20.02 1.20
CA GLN A 223 -30.97 20.79 1.08
C GLN A 223 -29.73 19.94 1.37
N ILE A 224 -29.78 19.08 2.40
CA ILE A 224 -28.68 18.14 2.72
C ILE A 224 -28.39 17.21 1.53
N ALA A 225 -29.42 16.64 0.90
CA ALA A 225 -29.24 15.78 -0.27
C ALA A 225 -28.64 16.50 -1.50
N LYS A 226 -28.73 17.84 -1.58
CA LYS A 226 -28.04 18.61 -2.62
C LYS A 226 -26.56 18.80 -2.30
N ILE A 227 -26.21 18.88 -1.02
CA ILE A 227 -24.81 19.02 -0.56
C ILE A 227 -24.04 17.74 -0.89
N ASP A 228 -24.61 16.56 -0.61
CA ASP A 228 -23.98 15.27 -0.92
C ASP A 228 -23.63 15.17 -2.42
N LYS A 229 -24.54 15.60 -3.29
CA LYS A 229 -24.30 15.62 -4.74
C LYS A 229 -23.20 16.61 -5.16
N ILE A 230 -23.07 17.74 -4.47
CA ILE A 230 -22.01 18.72 -4.75
C ILE A 230 -20.66 18.17 -4.28
N GLU A 231 -20.63 17.47 -3.15
CA GLU A 231 -19.41 16.83 -2.64
C GLU A 231 -18.90 15.74 -3.59
N ASP A 232 -19.78 14.87 -4.09
CA ASP A 232 -19.42 13.86 -5.10
C ASP A 232 -18.84 14.48 -6.38
N VAL A 233 -19.48 15.56 -6.88
CA VAL A 233 -19.01 16.29 -8.07
C VAL A 233 -17.66 16.97 -7.81
N ALA A 234 -17.46 17.53 -6.62
CA ALA A 234 -16.19 18.16 -6.24
C ALA A 234 -15.06 17.14 -6.13
N GLN A 235 -15.33 15.96 -5.56
CA GLN A 235 -14.36 14.86 -5.49
C GLN A 235 -13.98 14.38 -6.90
N HIS A 236 -14.97 14.15 -7.77
CA HIS A 236 -14.71 13.75 -9.17
C HIS A 236 -13.92 14.81 -9.95
N ALA A 237 -14.20 16.10 -9.73
CA ALA A 237 -13.46 17.19 -10.35
C ALA A 237 -12.00 17.24 -9.86
N GLN A 238 -11.77 16.99 -8.56
CA GLN A 238 -10.42 16.90 -7.99
C GLN A 238 -9.64 15.72 -8.57
N GLU A 239 -10.25 14.54 -8.66
CA GLU A 239 -9.63 13.35 -9.28
C GLU A 239 -9.26 13.62 -10.74
N SER A 240 -10.17 14.24 -11.51
CA SER A 240 -9.95 14.60 -12.91
C SER A 240 -8.79 15.60 -13.07
N ALA A 241 -8.73 16.61 -12.20
CA ALA A 241 -7.63 17.58 -12.19
C ALA A 241 -6.29 16.92 -11.84
N GLN A 242 -6.30 15.97 -10.90
CA GLN A 242 -5.10 15.25 -10.48
C GLN A 242 -4.60 14.31 -11.59
N GLN A 243 -5.49 13.63 -12.31
CA GLN A 243 -5.14 12.87 -13.52
C GLN A 243 -4.54 13.78 -14.60
N GLY A 244 -5.10 14.98 -14.81
CA GLY A 244 -4.55 15.99 -15.72
C GLY A 244 -3.13 16.42 -15.36
N LEU A 245 -2.85 16.62 -14.06
CA LEU A 245 -1.49 16.92 -13.57
C LEU A 245 -0.52 15.77 -13.80
N TYR A 246 -0.94 14.52 -13.57
CA TYR A 246 -0.11 13.35 -13.86
C TYR A 246 0.25 13.28 -15.36
N ALA A 247 -0.73 13.41 -16.24
CA ALA A 247 -0.51 13.41 -17.69
C ALA A 247 0.43 14.55 -18.14
N ALA A 248 0.28 15.75 -17.58
CA ALA A 248 1.17 16.87 -17.86
C ALA A 248 2.61 16.61 -17.35
N SER A 249 2.77 15.99 -16.19
CA SER A 249 4.07 15.64 -15.63
C SER A 249 4.79 14.56 -16.46
N GLU A 250 4.03 13.58 -16.94
CA GLU A 250 4.52 12.52 -17.83
C GLU A 250 4.94 13.11 -19.19
N ALA A 251 4.09 13.95 -19.79
CA ALA A 251 4.42 14.66 -21.02
C ALA A 251 5.69 15.51 -20.89
N LYS A 252 5.88 16.20 -19.75
CA LYS A 252 7.12 16.94 -19.44
C LYS A 252 8.34 16.02 -19.33
N SER A 253 8.19 14.85 -18.71
CA SER A 253 9.25 13.84 -18.60
C SER A 253 9.66 13.32 -19.98
N ILE A 254 8.68 12.96 -20.81
CA ILE A 254 8.89 12.49 -22.19
C ILE A 254 9.57 13.58 -23.03
N GLY A 255 9.10 14.83 -22.96
CA GLY A 255 9.73 15.95 -23.66
C GLY A 255 11.17 16.20 -23.23
N SER A 256 11.48 16.02 -21.94
CA SER A 256 12.85 16.15 -21.41
C SER A 256 13.75 15.01 -21.90
N ALA A 257 13.23 13.78 -21.94
CA ALA A 257 13.93 12.62 -22.48
C ALA A 257 14.24 12.81 -23.98
N ALA A 258 13.26 13.23 -24.77
CA ALA A 258 13.44 13.51 -26.20
C ALA A 258 14.51 14.59 -26.46
N LEU A 259 14.54 15.64 -25.64
CA LEU A 259 15.57 16.68 -25.73
C LEU A 259 16.97 16.14 -25.42
N ASN A 260 17.10 15.24 -24.44
CA ASN A 260 18.38 14.62 -24.11
C ASN A 260 18.86 13.72 -25.25
N THR A 261 17.98 12.88 -25.80
CA THR A 261 18.30 12.05 -26.98
C THR A 261 18.77 12.90 -28.16
N ALA A 262 18.15 14.06 -28.38
CA ALA A 262 18.56 14.98 -29.45
C ALA A 262 19.97 15.58 -29.21
N LYS A 263 20.33 15.86 -27.96
CA LYS A 263 21.69 16.31 -27.59
C LYS A 263 22.71 15.20 -27.76
N ASP A 264 22.40 13.98 -27.32
CA ASP A 264 23.29 12.81 -27.49
C ASP A 264 23.57 12.54 -28.97
N ALA A 265 22.53 12.66 -29.82
CA ALA A 265 22.67 12.54 -31.27
C ALA A 265 23.55 13.65 -31.87
N GLN A 266 23.48 14.88 -31.34
CA GLN A 266 24.35 15.99 -31.74
C GLN A 266 25.81 15.70 -31.38
N ASP A 267 26.07 15.23 -30.16
CA ASP A 267 27.43 14.92 -29.70
C ASP A 267 28.05 13.79 -30.53
N HIS A 268 27.29 12.73 -30.82
CA HIS A 268 27.74 11.67 -31.73
C HIS A 268 28.07 12.17 -33.14
N ALA A 269 27.31 13.13 -33.67
CA ALA A 269 27.60 13.73 -34.97
C ALA A 269 28.92 14.53 -34.93
N VAL A 270 29.23 15.22 -33.81
CA VAL A 270 30.49 15.94 -33.62
C VAL A 270 31.67 14.97 -33.52
N ASP A 271 31.54 13.88 -32.77
CA ASP A 271 32.57 12.85 -32.66
C ASP A 271 32.86 12.16 -34.00
N ALA A 272 31.81 11.84 -34.76
CA ALA A 272 31.93 11.29 -36.10
C ALA A 272 32.69 12.25 -37.04
N LYS A 273 32.40 13.56 -36.95
CA LYS A 273 33.12 14.58 -37.71
C LYS A 273 34.60 14.64 -37.33
N ASN A 274 34.93 14.70 -36.04
CA ASN A 274 36.32 14.74 -35.56
C ASN A 274 37.12 13.49 -35.97
N THR A 275 36.46 12.33 -35.97
CA THR A 275 37.03 11.07 -36.44
C THR A 275 37.31 11.11 -37.94
N ALA A 276 36.38 11.62 -38.75
CA ALA A 276 36.56 11.80 -40.19
C ALA A 276 37.73 12.75 -40.51
N GLU A 277 37.84 13.88 -39.79
CA GLU A 277 38.96 14.83 -39.96
C GLU A 277 40.32 14.19 -39.60
N SER A 278 40.36 13.33 -38.59
CA SER A 278 41.58 12.60 -38.18
C SER A 278 41.98 11.54 -39.22
N ALA A 279 40.99 10.82 -39.75
CA ALA A 279 41.20 9.86 -40.83
C ALA A 279 41.74 10.55 -42.09
N GLN A 280 41.20 11.72 -42.44
CA GLN A 280 41.68 12.51 -43.58
C GLN A 280 43.15 12.93 -43.41
N LYS A 281 43.53 13.51 -42.26
CA LYS A 281 44.93 13.86 -41.96
C LYS A 281 45.89 12.67 -42.05
N THR A 282 45.42 11.49 -41.67
CA THR A 282 46.20 10.24 -41.76
C THR A 282 46.37 9.82 -43.22
N GLY A 283 45.31 9.91 -44.02
CA GLY A 283 45.35 9.69 -45.47
C GLY A 283 46.34 10.61 -46.18
N ASP A 284 46.29 11.92 -45.88
CA ASP A 284 47.20 12.92 -46.45
C ASP A 284 48.68 12.60 -46.13
N ARG A 285 48.96 12.17 -44.88
CA ARG A 285 50.31 11.75 -44.47
C ARG A 285 50.76 10.48 -45.18
N ALA A 286 49.89 9.48 -45.31
CA ALA A 286 50.21 8.25 -46.02
C ALA A 286 50.53 8.54 -47.50
N GLN A 287 49.77 9.44 -48.13
CA GLN A 287 50.02 9.88 -49.49
C GLN A 287 51.37 10.61 -49.63
N ALA A 288 51.71 11.50 -48.69
CA ALA A 288 53.01 12.17 -48.69
C ALA A 288 54.19 11.19 -48.55
N VAL A 289 54.07 10.19 -47.66
CA VAL A 289 55.09 9.14 -47.47
C VAL A 289 55.22 8.29 -48.73
N ALA A 290 54.11 7.94 -49.38
CA ALA A 290 54.13 7.17 -50.63
C ALA A 290 54.88 7.94 -51.74
N SER A 291 54.65 9.25 -51.88
CA SER A 291 55.38 10.09 -52.84
C SER A 291 56.90 10.09 -52.57
N VAL A 292 57.32 10.24 -51.30
CA VAL A 292 58.75 10.20 -50.92
C VAL A 292 59.37 8.83 -51.19
N ALA A 293 58.64 7.75 -50.92
CA ALA A 293 59.10 6.40 -51.22
C ALA A 293 59.29 6.19 -52.73
N GLN A 294 58.38 6.72 -53.55
CA GLN A 294 58.49 6.68 -55.01
C GLN A 294 59.73 7.45 -55.50
N GLU A 295 59.95 8.68 -55.02
CA GLU A 295 61.14 9.47 -55.36
C GLU A 295 62.44 8.75 -54.98
N THR A 296 62.44 8.08 -53.84
CA THR A 296 63.59 7.29 -53.36
C THR A 296 63.83 6.08 -54.27
N ALA A 297 62.78 5.34 -54.64
CA ALA A 297 62.87 4.20 -55.55
C ALA A 297 63.41 4.63 -56.92
N ASP A 298 62.91 5.73 -57.49
CA ASP A 298 63.37 6.28 -58.77
C ASP A 298 64.85 6.69 -58.70
N SER A 299 65.29 7.27 -57.57
CA SER A 299 66.69 7.62 -57.32
C SER A 299 67.60 6.40 -57.24
N VAL A 300 67.16 5.34 -56.56
CA VAL A 300 67.88 4.05 -56.50
C VAL A 300 67.97 3.42 -57.88
N GLN A 301 66.88 3.42 -58.65
CA GLN A 301 66.86 2.87 -60.00
C GLN A 301 67.88 3.59 -60.90
N LYS A 302 67.92 4.92 -60.88
CA LYS A 302 68.95 5.71 -61.59
C LYS A 302 70.37 5.31 -61.22
N LYS A 303 70.64 5.02 -59.94
CA LYS A 303 71.97 4.56 -59.48
C LYS A 303 72.28 3.16 -59.97
N VAL A 304 71.31 2.25 -59.97
CA VAL A 304 71.48 0.88 -60.48
C VAL A 304 71.76 0.91 -61.99
N ASP A 305 71.03 1.73 -62.74
CA ASP A 305 71.23 1.90 -64.19
C ASP A 305 72.62 2.46 -64.52
N LEU A 306 73.25 3.24 -63.64
CA LEU A 306 74.64 3.71 -63.76
C LEU A 306 75.68 2.62 -63.47
N ILE A 307 75.34 1.59 -62.70
CA ILE A 307 76.26 0.50 -62.32
C ILE A 307 76.25 -0.62 -63.37
N GLN A 308 75.12 -0.91 -64.00
CA GLN A 308 75.01 -1.95 -65.03
C GLN A 308 76.03 -1.84 -66.20
N PRO A 309 76.38 -0.65 -66.70
CA PRO A 309 77.39 -0.49 -67.75
C PRO A 309 78.82 -0.84 -67.29
N LEU A 310 79.14 -0.67 -66.00
CA LEU A 310 80.47 -0.97 -65.46
C LEU A 310 80.73 -2.49 -65.39
N ALA A 311 79.68 -3.30 -65.25
CA ALA A 311 79.78 -4.76 -65.29
C ALA A 311 80.00 -5.32 -66.71
N LYS A 312 79.79 -4.50 -67.76
CA LYS A 312 80.03 -4.85 -69.16
C LYS A 312 81.30 -4.22 -69.74
N GLN A 313 82.17 -3.66 -68.90
CA GLN A 313 83.47 -3.17 -69.37
C GLN A 313 84.41 -4.36 -69.58
N ASP A 314 84.32 -4.94 -70.77
CA ASP A 314 85.32 -5.86 -71.28
C ASP A 314 86.69 -5.20 -71.26
N TRP A 315 87.64 -6.03 -70.83
CA TRP A 315 89.07 -5.85 -70.80
C TRP A 315 89.63 -4.98 -71.93
N ILE A 316 90.36 -3.94 -71.54
CA ILE A 316 91.39 -3.34 -72.37
C ILE A 316 92.73 -3.68 -71.72
N ASP A 317 93.53 -4.46 -72.45
CA ASP A 317 94.94 -4.79 -72.22
C ASP A 317 95.32 -5.67 -71.00
N GLY A 318 94.96 -6.96 -71.10
CA GLY A 318 95.99 -8.02 -71.12
C GLY A 318 96.94 -8.21 -69.93
N THR A 319 96.67 -7.71 -68.72
CA THR A 319 97.49 -8.04 -67.53
C THR A 319 96.63 -8.47 -66.34
N LYS A 320 96.77 -9.75 -65.96
CA LYS A 320 96.31 -10.26 -64.65
C LYS A 320 97.18 -9.64 -63.56
N THR A 321 96.69 -8.60 -62.89
CA THR A 321 97.10 -8.32 -61.51
C THR A 321 96.28 -9.20 -60.58
N VAL A 322 96.85 -10.38 -60.30
CA VAL A 322 96.69 -11.02 -59.00
C VAL A 322 97.06 -9.95 -57.97
N ASP A 323 96.17 -9.67 -57.00
CA ASP A 323 96.32 -8.67 -55.92
C ASP A 323 95.92 -7.20 -56.17
N ALA A 324 94.75 -6.96 -56.78
CA ALA A 324 94.03 -5.68 -56.61
C ALA A 324 92.77 -5.83 -55.75
N LEU A 325 92.84 -6.63 -54.69
CA LEU A 325 91.94 -6.46 -53.55
C LEU A 325 92.30 -5.13 -52.89
N ILE A 326 91.39 -4.17 -52.93
CA ILE A 326 91.42 -2.99 -52.07
C ILE A 326 91.75 -3.48 -50.65
N SER A 327 92.91 -3.09 -50.13
CA SER A 327 93.34 -3.58 -48.81
C SER A 327 92.27 -3.22 -47.77
N PRO A 328 91.98 -4.11 -46.81
CA PRO A 328 90.99 -3.85 -45.75
C PRO A 328 91.23 -2.52 -45.02
N ALA A 329 92.48 -2.04 -44.99
CA ALA A 329 92.85 -0.74 -44.44
C ALA A 329 92.31 0.47 -45.22
N LYS A 330 92.19 0.39 -46.55
CA LYS A 330 91.61 1.47 -47.37
C LYS A 330 90.07 1.46 -47.35
N LEU A 331 89.45 0.29 -47.24
CA LEU A 331 87.99 0.19 -47.00
C LEU A 331 87.63 0.76 -45.62
N MET A 332 88.44 0.48 -44.58
CA MET A 332 88.25 1.03 -43.23
C MET A 332 88.52 2.55 -43.18
N ALA A 333 89.42 3.07 -44.02
CA ALA A 333 89.68 4.50 -44.13
C ALA A 333 88.54 5.24 -44.83
N SER A 334 87.90 4.66 -45.85
CA SER A 334 86.71 5.24 -46.50
C SER A 334 85.45 5.18 -45.62
N ILE A 335 85.31 4.15 -44.78
CA ILE A 335 84.23 4.07 -43.77
C ILE A 335 84.45 5.09 -42.65
N LYS A 336 85.70 5.32 -42.20
CA LYS A 336 86.03 6.38 -41.22
C LYS A 336 85.95 7.79 -41.79
N ALA A 337 86.23 8.01 -43.08
CA ALA A 337 86.14 9.32 -43.72
C ALA A 337 84.69 9.78 -44.02
N ASN A 338 83.75 8.84 -44.15
CA ASN A 338 82.31 9.14 -44.25
C ASN A 338 81.58 9.08 -42.88
N SER A 339 82.27 8.74 -41.78
CA SER A 339 81.68 8.75 -40.43
C SER A 339 81.93 10.05 -39.66
N SER A 340 82.52 11.08 -40.28
CA SER A 340 82.85 12.35 -39.64
C SER A 340 82.19 13.55 -40.32
N ASN A 341 80.90 13.42 -40.66
CA ASN A 341 80.04 14.57 -40.95
C ASN A 341 78.57 14.24 -40.64
N SER A 342 78.25 14.12 -39.36
CA SER A 342 76.91 14.38 -38.83
C SER A 342 77.00 14.52 -37.31
N SER A 343 77.10 15.77 -36.87
CA SER A 343 76.66 16.18 -35.56
C SER A 343 75.16 15.91 -35.44
N GLY A 344 74.78 15.00 -34.56
CA GLY A 344 73.37 14.72 -34.27
C GLY A 344 73.19 13.29 -33.78
N GLY A 345 73.51 13.06 -32.50
CA GLY A 345 73.30 11.77 -31.85
C GLY A 345 71.83 11.42 -31.75
N GLY A 346 71.31 10.74 -32.78
CA GLY A 346 70.08 9.95 -32.73
C GLY A 346 70.47 8.48 -32.70
N ASN A 347 70.45 7.87 -31.51
CA ASN A 347 70.71 6.43 -31.38
C ASN A 347 69.38 5.69 -31.53
N ASN A 348 69.21 5.00 -32.66
CA ASN A 348 68.15 4.03 -32.88
C ASN A 348 68.58 2.69 -32.28
N GLY A 349 67.92 2.29 -31.20
CA GLY A 349 67.94 0.94 -30.64
C GLY A 349 66.61 0.69 -29.98
N GLY A 350 65.61 0.25 -30.77
CA GLY A 350 64.25 -0.03 -30.33
C GLY A 350 64.16 -1.25 -29.41
N GLY A 351 64.78 -1.17 -28.23
CA GLY A 351 64.27 -1.81 -27.04
C GLY A 351 63.24 -0.85 -26.47
N VAL A 352 61.96 -1.22 -26.47
CA VAL A 352 60.92 -0.44 -25.78
C VAL A 352 61.31 -0.43 -24.30
N SER A 353 61.89 0.67 -23.82
CA SER A 353 62.12 0.87 -22.39
C SER A 353 60.75 0.72 -21.71
N LYS A 354 60.66 -0.17 -20.72
CA LYS A 354 59.42 -0.29 -19.95
C LYS A 354 59.17 1.06 -19.29
N PRO A 355 57.93 1.59 -19.38
CA PRO A 355 57.65 2.88 -18.76
C PRO A 355 57.89 2.80 -17.26
N VAL A 356 58.32 3.93 -16.68
CA VAL A 356 58.32 4.10 -15.23
C VAL A 356 56.87 4.25 -14.81
N GLU A 357 56.37 3.30 -14.01
CA GLU A 357 55.00 3.29 -13.50
C GLU A 357 54.94 3.81 -12.06
N ILE A 358 54.06 4.77 -11.80
CA ILE A 358 53.82 5.35 -10.48
C ILE A 358 52.35 5.15 -10.14
N LEU A 359 52.06 4.30 -9.16
CA LEU A 359 50.72 4.12 -8.62
C LEU A 359 50.58 4.94 -7.34
N MET A 360 49.65 5.90 -7.34
CA MET A 360 49.26 6.68 -6.18
C MET A 360 47.93 6.20 -5.63
N THR A 361 47.94 5.79 -4.37
CA THR A 361 46.77 5.30 -3.62
C THR A 361 46.36 6.26 -2.50
N GLU A 362 47.15 7.32 -2.30
CA GLU A 362 46.91 8.37 -1.31
C GLU A 362 47.07 9.75 -1.97
N SER A 363 46.33 10.73 -1.47
CA SER A 363 46.38 12.10 -1.96
C SER A 363 47.71 12.76 -1.61
N GLY A 364 48.26 13.53 -2.53
CA GLY A 364 49.52 14.23 -2.33
C GLY A 364 50.16 14.69 -3.63
N ASP A 365 51.37 15.21 -3.50
CA ASP A 365 52.17 15.64 -4.64
C ASP A 365 52.66 14.44 -5.44
N ILE A 366 52.68 14.59 -6.77
CA ILE A 366 53.01 13.51 -7.70
C ILE A 366 54.54 13.38 -7.78
N PRO A 367 55.13 12.22 -7.43
CA PRO A 367 56.58 12.05 -7.41
C PRO A 367 57.12 11.75 -8.82
N LEU A 368 57.26 12.78 -9.65
CA LEU A 368 57.74 12.63 -11.03
C LEU A 368 59.22 12.20 -11.09
N PRO A 369 59.60 11.24 -11.96
CA PRO A 369 60.97 10.81 -12.11
C PRO A 369 61.85 11.88 -12.77
N ALA A 370 63.14 11.87 -12.44
CA ALA A 370 64.11 12.74 -13.10
C ALA A 370 64.29 12.35 -14.59
N GLY A 371 64.59 13.33 -15.44
CA GLY A 371 64.89 13.11 -16.86
C GLY A 371 63.70 13.27 -17.82
N ILE A 372 62.54 13.74 -17.35
CA ILE A 372 61.42 14.06 -18.25
C ILE A 372 61.76 15.29 -19.10
N THR A 373 61.56 15.14 -20.41
CA THR A 373 61.71 16.21 -21.40
C THR A 373 60.36 16.65 -21.94
N SER A 374 60.31 17.76 -22.67
CA SER A 374 59.08 18.27 -23.28
C SER A 374 58.37 17.24 -24.18
N ASP A 375 59.13 16.38 -24.85
CA ASP A 375 58.61 15.40 -25.82
C ASP A 375 58.31 14.02 -25.21
N THR A 376 58.67 13.80 -23.94
CA THR A 376 58.44 12.55 -23.22
C THR A 376 56.94 12.23 -23.19
N ASP A 377 56.57 10.99 -23.56
CA ASP A 377 55.19 10.52 -23.48
C ASP A 377 54.82 10.15 -22.05
N ILE A 378 53.64 10.60 -21.61
CA ILE A 378 53.09 10.32 -20.29
C ILE A 378 51.65 9.84 -20.46
N GLU A 379 51.31 8.72 -19.84
CA GLU A 379 49.94 8.23 -19.71
C GLU A 379 49.47 8.36 -18.26
N VAL A 380 48.26 8.85 -18.07
CA VAL A 380 47.64 9.02 -16.75
C VAL A 380 46.32 8.29 -16.76
N TRP A 381 46.18 7.35 -15.84
CA TRP A 381 44.95 6.63 -15.54
C TRP A 381 44.48 7.03 -14.16
N ALA A 382 43.20 7.37 -14.02
CA ALA A 382 42.60 7.75 -12.74
C ALA A 382 41.30 6.99 -12.53
N TRP A 383 41.10 6.47 -11.32
CA TRP A 383 39.88 5.80 -10.89
C TRP A 383 39.23 6.54 -9.75
N GLY A 384 37.93 6.80 -9.84
CA GLY A 384 37.14 7.26 -8.69
C GLY A 384 36.94 6.15 -7.66
N GLY A 385 36.58 6.51 -6.42
CA GLY A 385 36.17 5.53 -5.41
C GLY A 385 34.81 4.92 -5.76
N GLY A 386 34.59 3.65 -5.42
CA GLY A 386 33.29 3.01 -5.56
C GLY A 386 32.29 3.47 -4.50
N GLY A 387 30.99 3.37 -4.79
CA GLY A 387 29.91 3.67 -3.85
C GLY A 387 29.78 2.59 -2.78
N GLY A 388 29.40 2.99 -1.56
CA GLY A 388 29.04 2.05 -0.50
C GLY A 388 27.69 1.37 -0.80
N GLY A 389 27.58 0.10 -0.43
CA GLY A 389 26.32 -0.62 -0.42
C GLY A 389 25.38 -0.04 0.62
N VAL A 390 24.09 -0.10 0.33
CA VAL A 390 23.01 0.44 1.16
C VAL A 390 21.97 -0.63 1.45
N LYS A 391 20.97 -0.27 2.25
CA LYS A 391 19.79 -1.11 2.40
C LYS A 391 19.18 -1.39 1.03
N ASP A 392 18.84 -2.65 0.78
CA ASP A 392 18.19 -3.08 -0.44
C ASP A 392 18.99 -2.89 -1.75
N GLY A 393 20.28 -2.52 -1.71
CA GLY A 393 20.98 -2.01 -2.89
C GLY A 393 22.50 -2.10 -2.89
N GLY A 394 23.10 -2.60 -3.97
CA GLY A 394 24.55 -2.55 -4.16
C GLY A 394 25.04 -1.15 -4.58
N GLY A 395 26.24 -0.76 -4.16
CA GLY A 395 26.86 0.51 -4.60
C GLY A 395 27.46 0.39 -6.00
N GLY A 396 27.41 1.44 -6.82
CA GLY A 396 28.02 1.44 -8.14
C GLY A 396 29.54 1.62 -8.12
N GLY A 397 30.22 1.18 -9.17
CA GLY A 397 31.68 1.26 -9.28
C GLY A 397 32.20 2.68 -9.58
N GLY A 398 33.47 2.94 -9.34
CA GLY A 398 34.13 4.20 -9.72
C GLY A 398 34.41 4.27 -11.22
N GLN A 399 34.39 5.47 -11.80
CA GLN A 399 34.77 5.70 -13.20
C GLN A 399 36.28 5.52 -13.39
N CYS A 400 36.71 5.08 -14.58
CA CYS A 400 38.09 5.21 -15.06
C CYS A 400 38.22 6.31 -16.13
N VAL A 401 39.24 7.16 -15.99
CA VAL A 401 39.63 8.16 -17.00
C VAL A 401 41.08 7.92 -17.40
N HIS A 402 41.35 7.97 -18.70
CA HIS A 402 42.68 7.78 -19.27
C HIS A 402 43.03 8.95 -20.20
N VAL A 403 44.18 9.57 -19.97
CA VAL A 403 44.70 10.68 -20.77
C VAL A 403 46.15 10.41 -21.17
N LYS A 404 46.49 10.76 -22.41
CA LYS A 404 47.87 10.80 -22.89
C LYS A 404 48.31 12.25 -23.05
N MET A 405 49.51 12.57 -22.61
CA MET A 405 50.07 13.92 -22.64
C MET A 405 51.58 13.89 -22.85
N LYS A 406 52.13 15.07 -23.14
CA LYS A 406 53.57 15.27 -23.30
C LYS A 406 54.19 15.85 -22.03
N GLY A 407 55.49 15.66 -21.85
CA GLY A 407 56.22 16.23 -20.71
C GLY A 407 56.13 17.77 -20.66
N SER A 408 55.87 18.44 -21.78
CA SER A 408 55.55 19.87 -21.81
C SER A 408 54.31 20.26 -20.98
N ASP A 409 53.41 19.32 -20.70
CA ASP A 409 52.19 19.54 -19.92
C ASP A 409 52.33 19.18 -18.43
N LEU A 410 53.55 18.88 -17.95
CA LEU A 410 53.83 18.46 -16.58
C LEU A 410 53.35 19.45 -15.51
N ASP A 411 53.24 20.73 -15.83
CA ASP A 411 52.72 21.75 -14.90
C ASP A 411 51.28 21.47 -14.45
N LYS A 412 50.54 20.66 -15.21
CA LYS A 412 49.18 20.19 -14.88
C LYS A 412 49.20 18.99 -13.91
N LEU A 413 50.34 18.30 -13.77
CA LEU A 413 50.56 17.12 -12.92
C LEU A 413 51.31 17.48 -11.62
N LYS A 414 50.64 18.23 -10.72
CA LYS A 414 51.26 18.66 -9.45
C LYS A 414 50.80 17.84 -8.26
N THR A 415 49.49 17.80 -8.03
CA THR A 415 48.89 17.17 -6.85
C THR A 415 47.70 16.33 -7.29
N ALA A 416 47.64 15.10 -6.80
CA ALA A 416 46.51 14.20 -6.97
C ALA A 416 45.69 14.11 -5.68
N TYR A 417 44.36 14.18 -5.82
CA TYR A 417 43.41 13.90 -4.75
C TYR A 417 42.75 12.57 -5.05
N ILE A 418 42.98 11.56 -4.22
CA ILE A 418 42.45 10.21 -4.43
C ILE A 418 41.06 10.10 -3.78
N GLY A 419 40.08 9.68 -4.59
CA GLY A 419 38.71 9.46 -4.16
C GLY A 419 38.60 8.23 -3.27
N ARG A 420 38.11 8.41 -2.04
CA ARG A 420 37.85 7.30 -1.11
C ARG A 420 36.54 6.59 -1.43
N GLY A 421 36.47 5.29 -1.20
CA GLY A 421 35.24 4.51 -1.31
C GLY A 421 34.17 4.97 -0.33
N GLY A 422 32.91 4.88 -0.74
CA GLY A 422 31.77 5.24 0.08
C GLY A 422 31.59 4.27 1.25
N LYS A 423 31.23 4.77 2.43
CA LYS A 423 30.99 3.95 3.63
C LYS A 423 29.68 3.20 3.52
N GLY A 424 29.69 1.87 3.56
CA GLY A 424 28.44 1.10 3.52
C GLY A 424 27.58 1.33 4.77
N ASN A 425 26.26 1.25 4.63
CA ASN A 425 25.33 1.47 5.75
C ASN A 425 24.07 0.58 5.67
N ASP A 426 23.20 0.70 6.67
CA ASP A 426 21.97 -0.07 6.85
C ASP A 426 20.69 0.69 6.44
N SER A 427 20.84 1.83 5.75
CA SER A 427 19.78 2.75 5.37
C SER A 427 19.91 3.13 3.89
N ASN A 428 19.02 3.98 3.36
CA ASN A 428 19.13 4.50 2.00
C ASN A 428 19.84 5.87 1.97
N ILE A 429 20.76 6.10 2.91
CA ILE A 429 21.54 7.35 3.00
C ILE A 429 22.67 7.31 1.97
N LEU A 430 22.94 8.47 1.35
CA LEU A 430 23.99 8.65 0.34
C LEU A 430 25.37 8.30 0.89
N CYS A 431 25.95 7.24 0.34
CA CYS A 431 27.29 6.75 0.60
C CYS A 431 28.11 6.67 -0.68
N ASN A 432 28.20 7.79 -1.38
CA ASN A 432 28.90 7.83 -2.66
C ASN A 432 30.42 7.73 -2.46
N GLY A 433 31.09 7.14 -3.45
CA GLY A 433 32.54 7.20 -3.57
C GLY A 433 32.99 8.63 -3.88
N GLY A 434 34.16 8.98 -3.38
CA GLY A 434 34.85 10.22 -3.67
C GLY A 434 35.39 10.25 -5.09
N LYS A 435 35.49 11.44 -5.66
CA LYS A 435 36.12 11.68 -6.96
C LYS A 435 37.65 11.66 -6.83
N THR A 436 38.32 11.16 -7.85
CA THR A 436 39.77 11.28 -7.99
C THR A 436 40.10 12.42 -8.94
N ILE A 437 40.92 13.37 -8.50
CA ILE A 437 41.16 14.63 -9.23
C ILE A 437 42.65 14.92 -9.34
N ILE A 438 43.08 15.21 -10.56
CA ILE A 438 44.33 15.93 -10.83
C ILE A 438 43.93 17.27 -11.45
N LYS A 439 44.13 18.34 -10.69
CA LYS A 439 43.57 19.65 -10.99
C LYS A 439 44.03 20.15 -12.37
N GLY A 440 43.06 20.45 -13.24
CA GLY A 440 43.34 20.96 -14.58
C GLY A 440 43.74 19.90 -15.61
N LEU A 441 43.68 18.61 -15.25
CA LEU A 441 43.98 17.50 -16.15
C LEU A 441 42.85 16.46 -16.21
N VAL A 442 42.54 15.79 -15.09
CA VAL A 442 41.53 14.71 -15.05
C VAL A 442 40.67 14.78 -13.80
N THR A 443 39.41 14.39 -13.98
CA THR A 443 38.45 14.09 -12.90
C THR A 443 37.81 12.76 -13.20
N ALA A 444 38.05 11.76 -12.35
CA ALA A 444 37.35 10.48 -12.38
C ALA A 444 36.27 10.48 -11.30
N GLU A 445 35.02 10.32 -11.72
CA GLU A 445 33.84 10.35 -10.85
C GLU A 445 33.77 9.11 -9.95
N GLY A 446 33.31 9.31 -8.72
CA GLY A 446 33.04 8.22 -7.79
C GLY A 446 31.70 7.53 -8.06
N GLY A 447 31.59 6.27 -7.65
CA GLY A 447 30.36 5.47 -7.75
C GLY A 447 29.27 5.92 -6.78
N TYR A 448 28.02 5.79 -7.20
CA TYR A 448 26.86 6.19 -6.39
C TYR A 448 26.30 5.02 -5.59
N SER A 449 25.78 5.32 -4.41
CA SER A 449 25.18 4.33 -3.50
C SER A 449 23.72 4.01 -3.81
N VAL A 450 23.02 4.90 -4.53
CA VAL A 450 21.62 4.75 -4.95
C VAL A 450 21.46 5.22 -6.39
N SER A 451 20.43 4.73 -7.07
CA SER A 451 20.05 5.16 -8.42
C SER A 451 19.71 6.66 -8.45
N MET A 452 20.52 7.49 -9.10
CA MET A 452 20.21 8.91 -9.27
C MET A 452 19.50 9.17 -10.60
N ILE A 453 18.24 9.62 -10.55
CA ILE A 453 17.39 9.88 -11.73
C ILE A 453 17.88 11.06 -12.62
N PHE A 454 18.93 11.80 -12.23
CA PHE A 454 19.27 13.09 -12.86
C PHE A 454 20.74 13.30 -13.23
N VAL A 455 21.45 12.28 -13.68
CA VAL A 455 22.82 12.46 -14.16
C VAL A 455 23.07 11.64 -15.43
N ASN A 456 22.68 12.19 -16.60
CA ASN A 456 23.24 11.84 -17.93
C ASN A 456 24.50 12.67 -18.19
N PHE A 457 25.64 12.04 -18.53
CA PHE A 457 26.84 12.60 -19.21
C PHE A 457 27.93 11.52 -19.23
N GLY A 458 28.67 11.40 -20.34
CA GLY A 458 29.67 10.36 -20.55
C GLY A 458 30.69 10.22 -19.41
N GLY A 459 30.94 8.98 -18.99
CA GLY A 459 31.91 8.63 -17.97
C GLY A 459 31.44 8.99 -16.55
N LYS A 460 30.60 8.14 -15.95
CA LYS A 460 30.16 8.28 -14.55
C LYS A 460 30.62 7.11 -13.72
N GLY A 461 30.69 7.31 -12.40
CA GLY A 461 30.61 6.18 -11.50
C GLY A 461 29.26 5.49 -11.68
N GLY A 462 29.21 4.18 -11.48
CA GLY A 462 27.97 3.42 -11.60
C GLY A 462 26.91 3.90 -10.62
N ASP A 463 25.65 3.74 -11.00
CA ASP A 463 24.51 3.98 -10.13
C ASP A 463 24.35 2.85 -9.11
N GLY A 464 23.85 3.14 -7.91
CA GLY A 464 23.49 2.09 -6.95
C GLY A 464 22.21 1.34 -7.33
N GLY A 465 22.11 0.07 -6.97
CA GLY A 465 20.87 -0.70 -7.09
C GLY A 465 19.85 -0.22 -6.04
N GLY A 466 18.60 0.01 -6.42
CA GLY A 466 17.52 0.32 -5.45
C GLY A 466 16.62 -0.88 -5.16
N ASN A 467 15.42 -0.61 -4.62
CA ASN A 467 14.27 -1.54 -4.52
C ASN A 467 13.81 -2.04 -5.90
N ARG A 468 14.67 -2.78 -6.57
CA ARG A 468 14.52 -3.18 -7.97
C ARG A 468 14.50 -4.69 -8.03
N GLU A 469 13.54 -5.34 -7.38
CA GLU A 469 13.09 -6.73 -7.53
C GLU A 469 14.04 -7.76 -8.21
N GLY A 470 15.32 -7.81 -7.86
CA GLY A 470 16.34 -8.69 -8.47
C GLY A 470 16.98 -8.21 -9.79
N ILE A 471 16.80 -6.95 -10.20
CA ILE A 471 17.39 -6.35 -11.41
C ILE A 471 18.91 -6.25 -11.26
N SER A 472 19.63 -6.73 -12.27
CA SER A 472 21.09 -6.65 -12.33
C SER A 472 21.55 -5.30 -12.87
N GLY A 473 22.69 -4.83 -12.37
CA GLY A 473 23.31 -3.58 -12.80
C GLY A 473 23.87 -3.67 -14.22
N GLU A 474 23.80 -2.54 -14.92
CA GLU A 474 24.38 -2.37 -16.26
C GLU A 474 25.92 -2.36 -16.23
N SER A 475 26.51 -2.85 -17.32
CA SER A 475 27.95 -2.96 -17.48
C SER A 475 28.49 -1.91 -18.45
N PHE A 476 29.72 -1.44 -18.23
CA PHE A 476 30.32 -0.38 -19.03
C PHE A 476 31.79 -0.65 -19.36
N ILE A 477 32.36 0.07 -20.34
CA ILE A 477 33.79 -0.04 -20.65
C ILE A 477 34.61 0.87 -19.72
N PHE A 478 34.25 2.16 -19.65
CA PHE A 478 35.02 3.19 -18.92
C PHE A 478 34.32 3.67 -17.63
N SER A 479 32.99 3.68 -17.62
CA SER A 479 32.20 3.99 -16.43
C SER A 479 32.27 2.86 -15.40
N GLY A 480 31.96 3.18 -14.15
CA GLY A 480 31.77 2.13 -13.14
C GLY A 480 30.50 1.33 -13.43
N GLY A 481 30.52 0.02 -13.16
CA GLY A 481 29.34 -0.83 -13.29
C GLY A 481 28.26 -0.46 -12.26
N ASN A 482 26.99 -0.57 -12.63
CA ASN A 482 25.88 -0.25 -11.73
C ASN A 482 25.71 -1.33 -10.65
N GLY A 483 25.20 -0.97 -9.47
CA GLY A 483 24.86 -1.90 -8.41
C GLY A 483 23.60 -2.72 -8.71
N GLY A 484 23.56 -3.94 -8.18
CA GLY A 484 22.40 -4.83 -8.26
C GLY A 484 21.31 -4.47 -7.26
N GLY A 485 20.05 -4.65 -7.65
CA GLY A 485 18.88 -4.41 -6.78
C GLY A 485 18.62 -5.55 -5.78
N SER A 486 17.90 -5.24 -4.69
CA SER A 486 17.49 -6.22 -3.69
C SER A 486 16.69 -7.39 -4.28
N GLY A 487 16.83 -8.56 -3.65
CA GLY A 487 15.93 -9.69 -3.93
C GLY A 487 14.51 -9.41 -3.47
N VAL A 488 13.56 -10.19 -4.01
CA VAL A 488 12.21 -10.35 -3.46
C VAL A 488 12.02 -11.77 -2.98
N ASP A 489 11.09 -12.00 -2.04
CA ASP A 489 10.99 -13.28 -1.35
C ASP A 489 10.89 -14.46 -2.35
N GLY A 490 11.82 -15.41 -2.21
CA GLY A 490 11.94 -16.56 -3.10
C GLY A 490 12.58 -16.30 -4.49
N LYS A 491 13.03 -15.08 -4.82
CA LYS A 491 13.75 -14.75 -6.07
C LYS A 491 15.14 -14.17 -5.79
N ARG A 492 16.10 -14.41 -6.68
CA ARG A 492 17.49 -13.96 -6.55
C ARG A 492 17.63 -12.43 -6.59
N ALA A 493 18.53 -11.88 -5.78
CA ALA A 493 18.92 -10.48 -5.84
C ALA A 493 19.82 -10.18 -7.06
N GLY A 494 19.78 -8.94 -7.56
CA GLY A 494 20.50 -8.53 -8.76
C GLY A 494 22.01 -8.59 -8.60
N THR A 495 22.72 -8.95 -9.66
CA THR A 495 24.19 -8.86 -9.69
C THR A 495 24.61 -7.43 -10.02
N GLY A 496 25.73 -6.98 -9.48
CA GLY A 496 26.35 -5.75 -9.95
C GLY A 496 26.83 -5.90 -11.40
N GLY A 497 26.79 -4.80 -12.14
CA GLY A 497 27.30 -4.74 -13.50
C GLY A 497 28.82 -4.70 -13.53
N SER A 498 29.41 -5.29 -14.57
CA SER A 498 30.85 -5.34 -14.74
C SER A 498 31.38 -4.07 -15.39
N SER A 499 32.68 -3.80 -15.24
CA SER A 499 33.36 -2.75 -15.99
C SER A 499 34.67 -3.25 -16.59
N PHE A 500 35.04 -2.86 -17.80
CA PHE A 500 36.36 -3.28 -18.32
C PHE A 500 37.49 -2.47 -17.67
N LEU A 501 37.31 -1.16 -17.55
CA LEU A 501 38.34 -0.24 -17.05
C LEU A 501 37.97 0.43 -15.73
N GLY A 502 36.70 0.77 -15.52
CA GLY A 502 36.19 1.29 -14.25
C GLY A 502 36.04 0.21 -13.19
N GLY A 503 35.50 0.56 -12.03
CA GLY A 503 35.18 -0.42 -10.99
C GLY A 503 33.90 -1.19 -11.28
N GLY A 504 33.80 -2.43 -10.80
CA GLY A 504 32.57 -3.22 -10.86
C GLY A 504 31.52 -2.76 -9.85
N GLY A 505 30.24 -2.92 -10.16
CA GLY A 505 29.15 -2.59 -9.25
C GLY A 505 28.96 -3.64 -8.15
N GLY A 506 28.48 -3.26 -6.98
CA GLY A 506 28.18 -4.15 -5.87
C GLY A 506 26.90 -4.97 -6.09
N GLY A 507 26.85 -6.18 -5.52
CA GLY A 507 25.68 -7.05 -5.60
C GLY A 507 24.53 -6.61 -4.68
N GLY A 508 23.30 -6.91 -5.10
CA GLY A 508 22.10 -6.59 -4.32
C GLY A 508 21.92 -7.43 -3.06
N GLY A 509 21.31 -6.82 -2.04
CA GLY A 509 21.05 -7.45 -0.75
C GLY A 509 19.99 -8.56 -0.79
N GLN A 510 20.13 -9.52 0.12
CA GLN A 510 19.21 -10.64 0.29
C GLN A 510 17.97 -10.23 1.11
N CYS A 511 16.78 -10.46 0.57
CA CYS A 511 15.51 -10.51 1.32
C CYS A 511 15.17 -11.95 1.76
N LYS A 512 14.09 -12.16 2.53
CA LYS A 512 13.75 -13.47 3.11
C LYS A 512 13.66 -14.57 2.03
N GLY A 513 14.56 -15.54 2.11
CA GLY A 513 14.58 -16.70 1.20
C GLY A 513 15.17 -16.46 -0.20
N SER A 514 15.72 -15.28 -0.49
CA SER A 514 16.44 -15.00 -1.75
C SER A 514 17.90 -15.45 -1.72
N ILE A 515 18.55 -15.51 -2.88
CA ILE A 515 20.02 -15.67 -3.00
C ILE A 515 20.65 -14.27 -3.17
N MET A 516 21.71 -13.99 -2.42
CA MET A 516 22.43 -12.71 -2.46
C MET A 516 23.04 -12.42 -3.84
N GLY A 517 23.02 -11.16 -4.26
CA GLY A 517 23.59 -10.70 -5.53
C GLY A 517 25.12 -10.76 -5.51
N GLN A 518 25.74 -11.11 -6.64
CA GLN A 518 27.19 -11.06 -6.79
C GLN A 518 27.64 -9.66 -7.19
N GLY A 519 28.85 -9.26 -6.81
CA GLY A 519 29.47 -8.06 -7.38
C GLY A 519 29.85 -8.26 -8.84
N GLY A 520 29.86 -7.19 -9.60
CA GLY A 520 30.35 -7.15 -10.97
C GLY A 520 31.87 -7.18 -11.02
N GLU A 521 32.40 -7.73 -12.10
CA GLU A 521 33.84 -7.90 -12.29
C GLU A 521 34.47 -6.67 -12.94
N SER A 522 35.76 -6.47 -12.69
CA SER A 522 36.57 -5.53 -13.46
C SER A 522 37.93 -6.07 -13.85
N TYR A 523 38.40 -5.71 -15.05
CA TYR A 523 39.71 -6.10 -15.54
C TYR A 523 40.83 -5.15 -15.07
N LYS A 524 40.57 -3.84 -15.00
CA LYS A 524 41.57 -2.84 -14.54
C LYS A 524 41.20 -2.12 -13.25
N GLY A 525 39.91 -1.99 -12.95
CA GLY A 525 39.43 -1.49 -11.67
C GLY A 525 39.23 -2.62 -10.67
N GLY A 526 38.71 -2.27 -9.51
CA GLY A 526 38.32 -3.23 -8.48
C GLY A 526 36.98 -3.88 -8.78
N ASN A 527 36.83 -5.11 -8.33
CA ASN A 527 35.56 -5.84 -8.37
C ASN A 527 34.57 -5.26 -7.35
N GLY A 528 33.27 -5.42 -7.63
CA GLY A 528 32.23 -5.14 -6.65
C GLY A 528 32.18 -6.21 -5.56
N GLY A 529 31.74 -5.81 -4.38
CA GLY A 529 31.46 -6.72 -3.28
C GLY A 529 30.14 -7.48 -3.48
N ARG A 530 30.04 -8.67 -2.88
CA ARG A 530 28.80 -9.44 -2.85
C ARG A 530 27.77 -8.77 -1.92
N GLY A 531 26.49 -8.89 -2.24
CA GLY A 531 25.41 -8.51 -1.33
C GLY A 531 25.42 -9.33 -0.04
N GLY A 532 24.96 -8.71 1.05
CA GLY A 532 24.77 -9.32 2.36
C GLY A 532 23.29 -9.51 2.70
N LYS A 533 23.00 -9.76 3.98
CA LYS A 533 21.63 -9.92 4.48
C LYS A 533 21.00 -8.55 4.64
N GLU A 534 19.93 -8.27 3.88
CA GLU A 534 19.18 -7.00 3.85
C GLU A 534 19.96 -5.77 3.29
N CYS A 535 21.25 -5.90 3.00
CA CYS A 535 22.09 -4.81 2.47
C CYS A 535 22.97 -5.27 1.30
N GLY A 536 23.29 -4.36 0.37
CA GLY A 536 24.12 -4.66 -0.79
C GLY A 536 25.63 -4.59 -0.53
N GLY A 537 26.41 -5.06 -1.51
CA GLY A 537 27.87 -4.93 -1.51
C GLY A 537 28.30 -3.55 -1.99
N GLY A 538 29.52 -3.13 -1.62
CA GLY A 538 30.12 -1.89 -2.12
C GLY A 538 30.62 -2.06 -3.57
N GLY A 539 30.58 -0.99 -4.35
CA GLY A 539 31.19 -0.96 -5.69
C GLY A 539 32.71 -0.87 -5.61
N GLY A 540 33.41 -1.37 -6.62
CA GLY A 540 34.87 -1.25 -6.76
C GLY A 540 35.29 0.14 -7.22
N GLY A 541 36.48 0.58 -6.82
CA GLY A 541 37.18 1.74 -7.38
C GLY A 541 38.33 1.25 -8.26
N TYR A 542 39.56 1.62 -7.90
CA TYR A 542 40.74 0.84 -8.28
C TYR A 542 40.85 -0.42 -7.41
N PHE A 543 40.51 -0.29 -6.13
CA PHE A 543 40.44 -1.41 -5.20
C PHE A 543 39.05 -2.04 -5.17
N ASP A 544 38.99 -3.30 -4.76
CA ASP A 544 37.74 -4.04 -4.64
C ASP A 544 36.82 -3.42 -3.59
N GLY A 545 35.52 -3.41 -3.89
CA GLY A 545 34.47 -3.12 -2.92
C GLY A 545 34.28 -4.28 -1.94
N LYS A 546 33.96 -3.96 -0.69
CA LYS A 546 33.71 -4.98 0.33
C LYS A 546 32.32 -5.59 0.15
N SER A 547 32.20 -6.86 0.54
CA SER A 547 30.89 -7.51 0.60
C SER A 547 30.04 -6.93 1.74
N GLY A 548 28.73 -6.94 1.56
CA GLY A 548 27.77 -6.57 2.60
C GLY A 548 27.77 -7.58 3.75
N GLY A 549 27.60 -7.08 4.97
CA GLY A 549 27.48 -7.87 6.19
C GLY A 549 26.02 -8.13 6.58
N ASP A 550 25.82 -8.58 7.82
CA ASP A 550 24.48 -8.67 8.41
C ASP A 550 23.95 -7.26 8.69
N LYS A 551 22.97 -6.83 7.89
CA LYS A 551 22.31 -5.52 8.03
C LYS A 551 23.25 -4.33 7.93
N ILE A 552 24.39 -4.46 7.26
CA ILE A 552 25.26 -3.33 6.93
C ILE A 552 25.79 -3.52 5.52
N GLY A 553 25.67 -2.49 4.69
CA GLY A 553 26.21 -2.51 3.34
C GLY A 553 27.74 -2.56 3.34
N GLY A 554 28.31 -3.06 2.24
CA GLY A 554 29.76 -3.10 2.07
C GLY A 554 30.35 -1.73 1.75
N ASP A 555 31.53 -1.42 2.30
CA ASP A 555 32.29 -0.22 1.89
C ASP A 555 32.70 -0.32 0.42
N GLY A 556 32.61 0.80 -0.31
CA GLY A 556 33.17 0.91 -1.65
C GLY A 556 34.70 0.85 -1.64
N GLY A 557 35.27 0.44 -2.77
CA GLY A 557 36.73 0.41 -2.95
C GLY A 557 37.30 1.81 -3.23
N ASP A 558 38.51 2.08 -2.74
CA ASP A 558 39.18 3.35 -3.00
C ASP A 558 39.61 3.48 -4.47
N GLY A 559 39.69 4.72 -4.94
CA GLY A 559 40.28 5.09 -6.22
C GLY A 559 41.81 5.03 -6.20
N ALA A 560 42.42 5.32 -7.35
CA ALA A 560 43.87 5.45 -7.48
C ALA A 560 44.22 6.30 -8.72
N VAL A 561 45.49 6.68 -8.84
CA VAL A 561 46.08 7.22 -10.07
C VAL A 561 47.28 6.38 -10.47
N LEU A 562 47.34 5.92 -11.72
CA LEU A 562 48.51 5.27 -12.31
C LEU A 562 49.08 6.17 -13.40
N ILE A 563 50.34 6.57 -13.24
CA ILE A 563 51.08 7.37 -14.22
C ILE A 563 52.15 6.49 -14.85
N LYS A 564 52.26 6.52 -16.17
CA LYS A 564 53.31 5.83 -16.93
C LYS A 564 54.13 6.85 -17.69
N VAL A 565 55.43 6.86 -17.47
CA VAL A 565 56.37 7.79 -18.12
C VAL A 565 57.30 6.98 -19.03
N TYR A 566 57.32 7.34 -20.32
CA TYR A 566 58.11 6.64 -21.35
C TYR A 566 59.39 7.45 -21.63
N LEU A 567 60.44 7.10 -20.88
CA LEU A 567 61.76 7.75 -20.93
C LEU A 567 62.68 7.16 -22.01
#